data_AF-A0A317YP66-F1
#
_entry.id   AF-A0A317YP66-F1
#
_cell.length_a   1.000
_cell.length_b   1.000
_cell.length_c   1.000
_cell.angle_alpha   90.00
_cell.angle_beta   90.00
_cell.angle_gamma   90.00
#
_symmetry.space_group_name_H-M   'P 1'
#
loop_
_entity.id
_entity.type
_entity.pdbx_description
1 polymer ?
#
loop_
_entity_poly.entity_id
_entity_poly.type
_entity_poly.pdbx_seq_one_letter_code
_entity_poly.pdbx_strand_id
1 'polypeptide(L)' 'MTAEEQRLAQINAALLSQFKSHHRIVIISPLHNFNVTSRLIDYIDNISIVRQTFKYSSYGSVGVMTDNNNALYIQA' A
#
# COMPACT_ATOMS: atom_id res chain seq x y z
N MET A 1 6.99 19.73 12.95
CA MET A 1 5.81 18.89 12.67
C MET A 1 4.73 19.28 13.65
N THR A 2 3.52 19.54 13.15
CA THR A 2 2.35 19.74 14.02
C THR A 2 1.97 18.42 14.70
N ALA A 3 1.21 18.48 15.80
CA ALA A 3 0.75 17.28 16.49
C ALA A 3 -0.08 16.37 15.57
N GLU A 4 -0.84 16.95 14.64
CA GLU A 4 -1.64 16.20 13.67
C GLU A 4 -0.77 15.53 12.60
N GLU A 5 0.25 16.22 12.07
CA GLU A 5 1.23 15.61 11.16
C GLU A 5 1.95 14.41 11.79
N GLN A 6 2.30 14.51 13.08
CA GLN A 6 2.91 13.40 13.82
C GLN A 6 1.96 12.22 13.96
N ARG A 7 0.68 12.48 14.27
CA ARG A 7 -0.35 11.43 14.38
C ARG A 7 -0.55 10.70 13.05
N LEU A 8 -0.67 11.45 11.95
CA LEU A 8 -0.82 10.88 10.61
C LEU A 8 0.42 10.06 10.20
N ALA A 9 1.62 10.57 10.49
CA ALA A 9 2.85 9.83 10.21
C ALA A 9 2.92 8.49 10.96
N GLN A 10 2.44 8.45 12.22
CA GLN A 10 2.39 7.21 13.01
C GLN A 10 1.41 6.20 12.42
N ILE A 11 0.22 6.64 12.00
CA ILE A 11 -0.77 5.79 11.35
C ILE A 11 -0.20 5.19 10.06
N ASN A 12 0.43 6.02 9.21
CA ASN A 12 1.00 5.57 7.95
C ASN A 12 2.15 4.57 8.18
N ALA A 13 3.00 4.82 9.17
CA ALA A 13 4.07 3.90 9.55
C ALA A 13 3.52 2.55 10.05
N ALA A 14 2.43 2.57 10.81
CA ALA A 14 1.78 1.35 11.29
C ALA A 14 1.18 0.53 10.13
N LEU A 15 0.47 1.18 9.20
CA LEU A 15 -0.10 0.54 8.01
C LEU A 15 0.98 -0.05 7.11
N LEU A 16 2.06 0.69 6.86
CA LEU A 16 3.19 0.20 6.07
C LEU A 16 3.85 -1.02 6.74
N SER A 17 4.07 -0.97 8.05
CA SER A 17 4.65 -2.08 8.82
C SER A 17 3.76 -3.31 8.74
N GLN A 18 2.44 -3.14 8.91
CA GLN A 18 1.46 -4.20 8.74
C GLN A 18 1.51 -4.81 7.34
N PHE A 19 1.57 -3.99 6.29
CA PHE A 19 1.63 -4.47 4.92
C PHE A 19 2.92 -5.28 4.66
N LYS A 20 4.07 -4.77 5.10
CA LYS A 20 5.38 -5.41 4.89
C LYS A 20 5.59 -6.69 5.71
N SER A 21 4.87 -6.87 6.82
CA SER A 21 5.00 -8.08 7.65
C SER A 21 4.29 -9.31 7.07
N HIS A 22 3.49 -9.14 6.01
CA HIS A 22 2.70 -10.22 5.41
C HIS A 22 3.14 -10.53 3.98
N HIS A 23 3.38 -11.82 3.71
CA HIS A 23 3.75 -12.31 2.37
C HIS A 23 2.53 -12.71 1.53
N ARG A 24 1.35 -12.72 2.13
CA ARG A 24 0.08 -13.12 1.51
C ARG A 24 -0.94 -12.04 1.84
N ILE A 25 -1.47 -11.39 0.82
CA ILE A 25 -2.39 -10.26 0.97
C ILE A 25 -3.67 -10.58 0.22
N VAL A 26 -4.81 -10.52 0.90
CA VAL A 26 -6.12 -10.72 0.27
C VAL A 26 -6.87 -9.40 0.32
N ILE A 27 -7.24 -8.88 -0.84
CA ILE A 27 -7.98 -7.62 -0.99
C ILE A 27 -9.36 -7.97 -1.51
N ILE A 28 -10.39 -7.55 -0.79
CA ILE A 28 -11.79 -7.75 -1.17
C ILE A 28 -12.40 -6.37 -1.37
N SER A 29 -12.91 -6.09 -2.58
CA SER A 29 -13.57 -4.81 -2.89
C SER A 29 -14.67 -4.99 -3.91
N PRO A 30 -15.82 -4.30 -3.75
CA PRO A 30 -16.82 -4.25 -4.81
C PRO A 30 -16.32 -3.44 -6.00
N LEU A 31 -16.94 -3.68 -7.15
CA LEU A 31 -16.81 -2.82 -8.32
C LEU A 31 -17.67 -1.56 -8.10
N HIS A 32 -17.01 -0.41 -7.99
CA HIS A 32 -17.65 0.88 -7.79
C HIS A 32 -17.28 1.83 -8.92
N ASN A 33 -18.25 2.21 -9.76
CA ASN A 33 -18.04 3.09 -10.92
C ASN A 33 -16.89 2.62 -11.84
N PHE A 34 -16.88 1.34 -12.20
CA PHE A 34 -15.81 0.71 -13.00
C PHE A 34 -14.40 0.76 -12.37
N ASN A 35 -14.32 1.03 -11.06
CA ASN A 35 -13.06 1.09 -10.32
C ASN A 35 -13.20 0.48 -8.92
N VAL A 36 -12.12 0.49 -8.14
CA VAL A 36 -12.13 0.16 -6.72
C VAL A 36 -12.73 1.28 -5.87
N THR A 37 -13.06 0.98 -4.62
CA THR A 37 -13.58 1.99 -3.68
C THR A 37 -12.53 3.05 -3.34
N SER A 38 -12.97 4.27 -3.02
CA SER A 38 -12.07 5.37 -2.62
C SER A 38 -11.16 4.99 -1.45
N ARG A 39 -11.69 4.26 -0.47
CA ARG A 39 -10.92 3.78 0.68
C ARG A 39 -9.79 2.82 0.30
N LEU A 40 -9.98 2.01 -0.74
CA LEU A 40 -8.93 1.12 -1.22
C LEU A 40 -7.82 1.93 -1.90
N ILE A 41 -8.15 2.96 -2.69
CA ILE A 41 -7.14 3.88 -3.23
C ILE A 41 -6.39 4.58 -2.09
N ASP A 42 -7.09 5.12 -1.09
CA ASP A 42 -6.45 5.76 0.07
C ASP A 42 -5.47 4.81 0.78
N TYR A 43 -5.86 3.54 0.94
CA TYR A 43 -4.98 2.53 1.54
C TYR A 43 -3.73 2.27 0.70
N ILE A 44 -3.88 2.10 -0.62
CA ILE A 44 -2.77 1.87 -1.55
C ILE A 44 -1.79 3.06 -1.52
N ASP A 45 -2.30 4.29 -1.47
CA ASP A 45 -1.45 5.49 -1.38
C ASP A 45 -0.62 5.51 -0.10
N ASN A 46 -1.20 5.09 1.03
CA ASN A 46 -0.50 5.04 2.32
C ASN A 46 0.66 4.03 2.36
N ILE A 47 0.56 2.91 1.62
CA ILE A 47 1.63 1.90 1.55
C ILE A 47 2.60 2.14 0.38
N SER A 48 2.26 3.01 -0.57
CA SER A 48 3.08 3.33 -1.75
C SER A 48 4.19 4.33 -1.41
N ILE A 49 5.16 3.87 -0.62
CA ILE A 49 6.26 4.71 -0.11
C ILE A 49 7.58 4.38 -0.81
N VAL A 50 8.23 5.41 -1.34
CA VAL A 50 9.55 5.33 -1.98
C VAL A 50 10.58 4.76 -1.00
N ARG A 51 11.44 3.88 -1.50
CA ARG A 51 12.44 3.08 -0.76
C ARG A 51 11.85 2.06 0.23
N GLN A 52 10.53 1.99 0.38
CA GLN A 52 9.87 1.02 1.27
C GLN A 52 9.17 -0.09 0.49
N THR A 53 8.36 0.27 -0.51
CA THR A 53 7.62 -0.68 -1.36
C THR A 53 8.06 -0.64 -2.83
N PHE A 54 8.59 0.50 -3.27
CA PHE A 54 9.25 0.64 -4.56
C PHE A 54 10.45 1.60 -4.49
N LYS A 55 11.32 1.59 -5.50
CA LYS A 55 12.43 2.55 -5.65
C LYS A 55 12.52 3.04 -7.09
N TYR A 56 13.09 4.21 -7.29
CA TYR A 56 13.39 4.72 -8.63
C TYR A 56 14.70 4.16 -9.16
N SER A 57 14.72 3.81 -10.44
CA SER A 57 15.88 3.38 -11.22
C SER A 57 16.00 4.21 -12.50
N SER A 58 17.08 4.05 -13.25
CA SER A 58 17.28 4.71 -14.55
C SER A 58 16.20 4.38 -15.60
N TYR A 59 15.48 3.26 -15.43
CA TYR A 59 14.45 2.78 -16.34
C TYR A 59 13.02 2.98 -15.82
N GLY A 60 12.85 3.65 -14.66
CA GLY A 60 11.54 3.86 -14.02
C GLY A 60 11.48 3.32 -12.58
N SER A 61 10.27 3.15 -12.04
CA SER A 61 10.05 2.60 -10.70
C SER A 61 10.11 1.07 -10.70
N VAL A 62 10.75 0.50 -9.67
CA VAL A 62 10.89 -0.95 -9.49
C VAL A 62 10.43 -1.31 -8.07
N GLY A 63 9.55 -2.31 -7.95
CA GLY A 63 9.10 -2.84 -6.67
C GLY A 63 10.24 -3.52 -5.90
N VAL A 64 10.26 -3.36 -4.57
CA VAL A 64 11.31 -3.98 -3.72
C VAL A 64 10.81 -5.16 -2.89
N MET A 65 9.51 -5.46 -2.94
CA MET A 65 8.89 -6.58 -2.20
C MET A 65 8.90 -7.87 -3.02
N THR A 66 10.09 -8.37 -3.38
CA THR A 66 10.25 -9.53 -4.28
C THR A 66 10.30 -10.88 -3.58
N ASP A 67 10.28 -10.91 -2.24
CA ASP A 67 10.51 -12.11 -1.44
C ASP A 67 9.25 -12.98 -1.33
N ASN A 68 8.82 -13.60 -2.45
CA ASN A 68 7.65 -14.48 -2.48
C ASN A 68 6.38 -13.81 -1.93
N ASN A 69 6.20 -12.51 -2.16
CA ASN A 69 4.97 -11.80 -1.79
C ASN A 69 3.89 -12.05 -2.85
N ASN A 70 2.73 -12.53 -2.44
CA ASN A 70 1.59 -12.80 -3.33
C ASN A 70 0.34 -12.05 -2.85
N ALA A 71 -0.42 -11.52 -3.80
CA ALA A 71 -1.70 -10.87 -3.54
C ALA A 71 -2.83 -11.58 -4.28
N LEU A 72 -3.99 -11.72 -3.63
CA LEU A 72 -5.24 -12.18 -4.20
C LEU A 72 -6.26 -11.04 -4.12
N TYR A 73 -6.81 -10.65 -5.26
CA TYR A 73 -7.89 -9.69 -5.33
C TYR A 73 -9.21 -10.41 -5.62
N ILE A 74 -10.20 -10.21 -4.76
CA ILE A 74 -11.54 -10.75 -4.89
C ILE A 74 -12.49 -9.58 -5.12
N GLN A 75 -13.15 -9.59 -6.28
CA GLN A 75 -14.20 -8.64 -6.60
C GLN A 75 -15.55 -9.30 -6.33
N ALA A 76 -16.34 -8.70 -5.43
CA ALA A 76 -17.66 -9.19 -5.03
C ALA A 76 -18.58 -8.02 -4.71
#